data_AF-A3ZV64-F1
#
_entry.id   AF-A3ZV64-F1
#
_cell.length_a   1.000
_cell.length_b   1.000
_cell.length_c   1.000
_cell.angle_alpha   90.00
_cell.angle_beta   90.00
_cell.angle_gamma   90.00
#
_symmetry.space_group_name_H-M   'P 1'
#
loop_
_entity.id
_entity.type
_entity.pdbx_description
1 polymer ?
#
loop_
_entity_poly.entity_id
_entity_poly.type
_entity_poly.pdbx_seq_one_letter_code
_entity_poly.pdbx_strand_id
1 'polypeptide(L)'
;MVSDFHRTMLKGGVFLYPPTAENPEGKLRILYEAFPIAFLCEQAGGKASDGTGRLLEIEPTSIHQRTPMVVGSQVEMEKFEAMVASGEISALV
;
A
#
# COMPACT_ATOMS: atom_id res chain seq x y z
N MET A 1 1.88 3.19 11.64
CA MET A 1 2.25 3.57 10.26
C MET A 1 3.73 3.90 10.15
N VAL A 2 4.23 5.07 10.58
CA VAL A 2 5.65 5.44 10.36
C VAL A 2 6.62 4.42 10.96
N SER A 3 6.44 4.05 12.23
CA SER A 3 7.31 3.05 12.88
C SER A 3 7.23 1.66 12.23
N ASP A 4 6.05 1.28 11.72
CA ASP A 4 5.86 -0.01 11.05
C ASP A 4 6.54 -0.03 9.69
N PHE A 5 6.33 1.00 8.87
CA PHE A 5 7.01 1.12 7.59
C PHE A 5 8.52 1.24 7.74
N HIS A 6 9.00 2.01 8.72
CA HIS A 6 10.44 2.13 8.98
C HIS A 6 11.07 0.77 9.33
N ARG A 7 10.36 -0.06 10.12
CA ARG A 7 10.78 -1.44 10.38
C ARG A 7 10.79 -2.27 9.09
N THR A 8 9.75 -2.17 8.26
CA THR A 8 9.68 -2.86 6.96
C THR A 8 10.84 -2.48 6.04
N MET A 9 11.24 -1.21 5.99
CA MET A 9 12.40 -0.74 5.23
C MET A 9 13.71 -1.39 5.70
N LEU A 10 13.90 -1.52 7.02
CA LEU A 10 15.16 -2.04 7.58
C LEU A 10 15.25 -3.56 7.63
N LYS A 11 14.11 -4.25 7.75
CA LYS A 11 14.05 -5.69 7.98
C LYS A 11 13.44 -6.47 6.81
N GLY A 12 12.94 -5.78 5.79
CA GLY A 12 12.11 -6.37 4.76
C GLY A 12 10.72 -6.74 5.28
N GLY A 13 9.95 -7.43 4.45
CA GLY A 13 8.58 -7.81 4.73
C GLY A 13 7.57 -6.88 4.06
N VAL A 14 6.34 -6.92 4.58
CA VAL A 14 5.20 -6.16 4.06
C VAL A 14 4.46 -5.46 5.21
N PHE A 15 3.98 -4.25 4.94
CA PHE A 15 3.07 -3.49 5.80
C PHE A 15 1.74 -3.33 5.06
N LEU A 16 0.64 -3.70 5.72
CA LEU A 16 -0.71 -3.62 5.16
C LEU A 16 -1.57 -2.68 5.99
N TYR A 17 -2.36 -1.87 5.30
CA TYR A 17 -3.45 -1.07 5.83
C TYR A 17 -4.67 -1.23 4.90
N PRO A 18 -5.35 -2.39 4.98
CA PRO A 18 -6.48 -2.69 4.12
C PRO A 18 -7.72 -1.83 4.45
N PRO A 19 -8.75 -1.82 3.59
CA PRO A 19 -10.05 -1.29 3.98
C PRO A 19 -10.64 -2.10 5.12
N THR A 20 -11.56 -1.48 5.85
CA THR A 20 -12.36 -2.15 6.87
C THR A 20 -13.83 -1.84 6.65
N ALA A 21 -14.73 -2.57 7.32
CA ALA A 21 -16.16 -2.28 7.23
C ALA A 21 -16.52 -0.83 7.61
N GLU A 22 -15.78 -0.23 8.55
CA GLU A 22 -15.94 1.18 8.93
C GLU A 22 -15.28 2.17 7.97
N ASN A 23 -14.27 1.72 7.20
CA ASN A 23 -13.47 2.55 6.31
C ASN A 23 -13.25 1.80 4.98
N PRO A 24 -14.30 1.70 4.12
CA PRO A 24 -14.24 0.93 2.89
C PRO A 24 -13.25 1.50 1.86
N GLU A 25 -12.99 2.80 1.89
CA GLU A 25 -11.96 3.47 1.06
C GLU A 25 -10.56 3.45 1.71
N GLY A 26 -10.38 2.66 2.77
CA GLY A 26 -9.20 2.71 3.62
C GLY A 26 -9.18 3.93 4.55
N LYS A 27 -8.11 4.05 5.32
CA LYS A 27 -8.00 5.02 6.42
C LYS A 27 -6.87 6.04 6.25
N LEU A 28 -5.84 5.71 5.47
CA LEU A 28 -4.69 6.58 5.25
C LEU A 28 -5.01 7.65 4.22
N ARG A 29 -4.51 8.86 4.40
CA ARG A 29 -4.67 9.94 3.42
C ARG A 29 -3.63 9.85 2.34
N ILE A 30 -4.07 9.90 1.10
CA ILE A 30 -3.25 9.60 -0.05
C ILE A 30 -2.06 10.57 -0.16
N LEU A 31 -2.31 11.88 -0.05
CA LEU A 31 -1.29 12.91 -0.32
C LEU A 31 -0.15 12.97 0.70
N TYR A 32 -0.44 12.77 1.99
CA TYR A 32 0.51 13.06 3.07
C TYR A 32 0.72 11.91 4.05
N GLU A 33 0.09 10.76 3.83
CA GLU A 33 0.41 9.52 4.53
C GLU A 33 0.89 8.45 3.54
N ALA A 34 0.13 8.19 2.48
CA ALA A 34 0.38 7.05 1.60
C ALA A 34 1.45 7.34 0.53
N PHE A 35 1.35 8.45 -0.20
CA PHE A 35 2.32 8.86 -1.23
C PHE A 35 3.75 9.03 -0.70
N PRO A 36 4.00 9.70 0.44
CA PRO A 36 5.36 9.83 0.95
C PRO A 36 6.00 8.47 1.28
N ILE A 37 5.21 7.55 1.84
CA ILE A 37 5.65 6.19 2.19
C ILE A 37 5.92 5.36 0.93
N ALA A 38 5.02 5.42 -0.05
CA ALA A 38 5.19 4.73 -1.33
C ALA A 38 6.42 5.24 -2.08
N PHE A 39 6.61 6.57 -2.15
CA PHE A 39 7.79 7.15 -2.79
C PHE A 39 9.09 6.66 -2.16
N LEU A 40 9.20 6.70 -0.83
CA LEU A 40 10.38 6.18 -0.13
C LEU A 40 10.60 4.68 -0.38
N CYS A 41 9.52 3.89 -0.40
CA CYS A 41 9.59 2.46 -0.64
C CYS A 41 10.09 2.14 -2.05
N GLU A 42 9.53 2.80 -3.07
CA GLU A 42 9.92 2.61 -4.47
C GLU A 42 11.36 3.06 -4.72
N GLN A 43 11.81 4.17 -4.11
CA GLN A 43 13.22 4.59 -4.16
C GLN A 43 14.17 3.59 -3.50
N ALA A 44 13.68 2.80 -2.54
CA ALA A 44 14.42 1.72 -1.91
C ALA A 44 14.30 0.37 -2.66
N GLY A 45 13.66 0.34 -3.83
CA GLY A 45 13.46 -0.87 -4.64
C GLY A 45 12.32 -1.78 -4.16
N GLY A 46 11.46 -1.30 -3.26
CA GLY A 46 10.21 -1.95 -2.90
C GLY A 46 9.07 -1.59 -3.84
N LYS A 47 7.85 -2.02 -3.49
CA LYS A 47 6.62 -1.66 -4.20
C LYS A 47 5.55 -1.19 -3.22
N ALA A 48 4.64 -0.34 -3.70
CA ALA A 48 3.47 0.11 -2.98
C ALA A 48 2.22 0.06 -3.86
N SER A 49 1.12 -0.48 -3.33
CA SER A 49 -0.14 -0.68 -4.04
C SER A 49 -1.34 -0.28 -3.17
N ASP A 50 -2.43 0.15 -3.79
CA ASP A 50 -3.76 0.25 -3.14
C ASP A 50 -4.51 -1.09 -3.12
N GLY A 51 -3.88 -2.18 -3.57
CA GLY A 51 -4.49 -3.49 -3.73
C GLY A 51 -5.09 -3.74 -5.12
N THR A 52 -5.16 -2.73 -5.99
CA THR A 52 -5.62 -2.86 -7.38
C THR A 52 -4.55 -2.43 -8.39
N GLY A 53 -3.70 -1.48 -8.03
CA GLY A 53 -2.65 -0.95 -8.89
C GLY A 53 -1.54 -0.27 -8.09
N ARG A 54 -0.64 0.39 -8.80
CA ARG A 54 0.49 1.10 -8.20
C ARG A 54 0.01 2.38 -7.52
N LEU A 55 0.40 2.57 -6.26
CA LEU A 55 -0.13 3.66 -5.43
C LEU A 55 0.16 5.05 -6.02
N LEU A 56 1.37 5.28 -6.55
CA LEU A 56 1.77 6.58 -7.10
C LEU A 56 1.15 6.92 -8.48
N GLU A 57 0.37 6.01 -9.07
CA GLU A 57 -0.35 6.26 -10.33
C GLU A 57 -1.78 6.77 -10.11
N ILE A 58 -2.24 6.81 -8.85
CA ILE A 58 -3.56 7.31 -8.50
C ILE A 58 -3.58 8.84 -8.69
N GLU A 59 -4.54 9.34 -9.46
CA GLU A 59 -4.84 10.78 -9.54
C GLU A 59 -5.82 11.16 -8.41
N PRO A 60 -5.42 11.95 -7.40
CA PRO A 60 -6.28 12.27 -6.28
C PRO A 60 -7.38 13.26 -6.65
N THR A 61 -8.62 13.01 -6.21
CA THR A 61 -9.78 13.89 -6.41
C THR A 61 -10.02 14.86 -5.25
N SER A 62 -9.35 14.66 -4.12
CA SER A 62 -9.45 15.50 -2.92
C SER A 62 -8.16 15.49 -2.10
N ILE A 63 -7.87 16.61 -1.44
CA ILE A 63 -6.70 16.73 -0.55
C ILE A 63 -6.72 15.79 0.66
N HIS A 64 -7.91 15.30 1.02
CA HIS A 64 -8.11 14.36 2.14
C HIS A 64 -8.60 12.99 1.68
N GLN A 65 -8.49 12.67 0.38
CA GLN A 65 -8.83 11.37 -0.15
C GLN A 65 -8.11 10.27 0.63
N ARG A 66 -8.85 9.21 0.97
CA ARG A 66 -8.33 8.04 1.65
C ARG A 66 -7.97 6.95 0.65
N THR A 67 -7.07 6.07 1.07
CA THR A 67 -6.69 4.90 0.30
C THR A 67 -6.34 3.74 1.23
N PRO A 68 -6.62 2.50 0.84
CA PRO A 68 -5.90 1.35 1.37
C PRO A 68 -4.43 1.39 0.90
N MET A 69 -3.56 0.65 1.59
CA MET A 69 -2.14 0.58 1.22
C MET A 69 -1.53 -0.78 1.58
N VAL A 70 -0.80 -1.35 0.64
CA VAL A 70 0.12 -2.47 0.85
C VAL A 70 1.49 -2.03 0.35
N VAL A 71 2.50 -2.10 1.20
CA VAL A 71 3.84 -1.59 0.87
C VAL A 71 4.91 -2.48 1.48
N GLY A 72 5.96 -2.78 0.74
CA GLY A 72 6.99 -3.70 1.20
C GLY A 72 8.10 -3.99 0.20
N SER A 73 8.91 -5.00 0.52
CA SER A 73 9.96 -5.48 -0.38
C SER A 73 9.37 -6.08 -1.65
N GLN A 74 10.10 -5.98 -2.76
CA GLN A 74 9.68 -6.50 -4.06
C GLN A 74 9.17 -7.95 -4.00
N VAL A 75 9.92 -8.84 -3.34
CA VAL A 75 9.57 -10.27 -3.22
C VAL A 75 8.23 -10.49 -2.52
N GLU A 76 7.92 -9.74 -1.46
CA GLU A 76 6.65 -9.92 -0.74
C GLU A 76 5.49 -9.28 -1.49
N MET A 77 5.74 -8.17 -2.18
CA MET A 77 4.74 -7.51 -3.00
C MET A 77 4.37 -8.32 -4.25
N GLU A 78 5.33 -8.99 -4.89
CA GLU A 78 5.06 -9.90 -6.01
C GLU A 78 4.22 -11.11 -5.60
N LYS A 79 4.45 -11.66 -4.40
CA LYS A 79 3.58 -12.72 -3.84
C LYS A 79 2.17 -12.19 -3.59
N PHE A 80 2.04 -11.01 -2.99
CA PHE A 80 0.75 -10.37 -2.76
C PHE A 80 -0.02 -10.17 -4.08
N GLU A 81 0.64 -9.60 -5.10
CA GLU A 81 0.07 -9.41 -6.44
C GLU A 81 -0.38 -10.74 -7.06
N ALA A 82 0.41 -11.81 -6.91
CA ALA A 82 0.05 -13.13 -7.40
C ALA A 82 -1.18 -13.73 -6.68
N MET A 83 -1.29 -13.56 -5.36
CA MET A 83 -2.45 -14.03 -4.59
C MET A 83 -3.74 -13.26 -4.94
N VAL A 84 -3.63 -11.96 -5.25
CA VAL A 84 -4.76 -11.17 -5.75
C VAL A 84 -5.16 -11.65 -7.14
N ALA A 85 -4.20 -11.90 -8.03
CA ALA A 85 -4.45 -12.37 -9.39
C ALA A 85 -5.05 -13.80 -9.43
N SER A 86 -4.68 -14.68 -8.49
CA SER A 86 -5.24 -16.03 -8.38
C SER A 86 -6.63 -16.06 -7.73
N GLY A 87 -7.06 -14.94 -7.13
CA GLY A 87 -8.32 -14.85 -6.38
C GLY A 87 -8.29 -15.56 -5.03
N GLU A 88 -7.10 -15.97 -4.55
CA GLU A 88 -6.93 -16.52 -3.20
C GLU A 88 -7.25 -15.49 -2.12
N ILE A 89 -6.97 -14.22 -2.41
CA ILE A 89 -7.41 -13.07 -1.63
C ILE A 89 -8.16 -12.11 -2.54
N SER A 90 -9.26 -11.56 -2.02
CA SER A 90 -9.90 -10.41 -2.67
C SER A 90 -8.85 -9.30 -2.79
N ALA A 91 -8.83 -8.62 -3.93
CA ALA A 91 -8.23 -7.28 -3.98
C ALA A 91 -8.80 -6.46 -2.81
N LEU A 92 -8.05 -5.49 -2.30
CA LEU A 92 -8.43 -4.68 -1.13
C LEU A 92 -9.60 -3.72 -1.42
N VAL A 93 -10.70 -4.26 -1.96
CA VAL A 93 -11.98 -3.65 -2.31
C VAL A 93 -13.09 -4.50 -1.70
#